data_AF-A0A4Q7Y0X7-F1
#
_entry.id   AF-A0A4Q7Y0X7-F1
#
_cell.length_a   1.000
_cell.length_b   1.000
_cell.length_c   1.000
_cell.angle_alpha   90.00
_cell.angle_beta   90.00
_cell.angle_gamma   90.00
#
_symmetry.space_group_name_H-M   'P 1'
#
loop_
_entity.id
_entity.type
_entity.pdbx_description
1 polymer ?
#
loop_
_entity_poly.entity_id
_entity_poly.type
_entity_poly.pdbx_seq_one_letter_code
_entity_poly.pdbx_strand_id
1 'polypeptide(L)'
;MSTFQLRYALEPYIYTEARRTYDTGTAFVHPLYYDYPEAAEAYSDKGEYAYGDSMIVSPITHAVDPSTQLAKQSVWIPNGEWIEWTSGKHLSGPAMVERSFSIRQVPVYLRAGAIVPMQPPMQYTGQKPVDPLILNVWPLADGQSSSYTLYEDGSDSEAYKRGVFALMPISATQYGDTLTVEITPVRGNYPSMPSSRGYELRLPADWPPEAVLANGQALTFRPSDSNTPGWAYDGNTLSTIILVASHPVTEAVHIEVRRGPGSLSTRTKLDGFAGAVVRLHSAYDTLNQEWPFAWSPDPLIEGDRISYRPETAREELSHFAQRYSAAKASVQQLLDPVAHLPSDQLSKQLVKYNSSQIVPERAQHYRVSLESALVQLNDGTPQ
;
A
#
# COMPACT_ATOMS: atom_id res chain seq x y z
N MET A 1 -0.41 -9.97 -0.09
CA MET A 1 0.47 -10.48 -1.17
C MET A 1 1.85 -10.77 -0.58
N SER A 2 2.50 -11.88 -0.95
CA SER A 2 3.87 -12.16 -0.48
C SER A 2 4.92 -11.30 -1.22
N THR A 3 6.12 -11.13 -0.66
CA THR A 3 7.22 -10.39 -1.33
C THR A 3 7.59 -11.01 -2.67
N PHE A 4 7.54 -12.34 -2.79
CA PHE A 4 7.73 -13.04 -4.06
C PHE A 4 6.70 -12.62 -5.10
N GLN A 5 5.42 -12.63 -4.73
CA GLN A 5 4.34 -12.20 -5.62
C GLN A 5 4.45 -10.72 -6.00
N LEU A 6 4.87 -9.85 -5.05
CA LEU A 6 5.08 -8.43 -5.32
C LEU A 6 6.17 -8.22 -6.37
N ARG A 7 7.29 -8.96 -6.28
CA ARG A 7 8.38 -8.88 -7.25
C ARG A 7 7.91 -9.22 -8.67
N TYR A 8 7.12 -10.28 -8.84
CA TYR A 8 6.54 -10.62 -10.15
C TYR A 8 5.49 -9.62 -10.58
N ALA A 9 4.67 -9.11 -9.67
CA ALA A 9 3.69 -8.09 -10.01
C ALA A 9 4.37 -6.80 -10.48
N LEU A 10 5.54 -6.43 -9.95
CA LEU A 10 6.32 -5.26 -10.37
C LEU A 10 7.15 -5.46 -11.65
N GLU A 11 7.08 -6.61 -12.30
CA GLU A 11 7.90 -6.91 -13.50
C GLU A 11 7.79 -5.82 -14.60
N PRO A 12 6.61 -5.28 -14.95
CA PRO A 12 6.52 -4.19 -15.93
C PRO A 12 7.30 -2.92 -15.54
N TYR A 13 7.24 -2.52 -14.26
CA TYR A 13 8.04 -1.40 -13.74
C TYR A 13 9.53 -1.73 -13.86
N ILE A 14 9.93 -2.88 -13.32
CA ILE A 14 11.34 -3.25 -13.21
C ILE A 14 11.98 -3.43 -14.59
N TYR A 15 11.26 -3.98 -15.56
CA TYR A 15 11.76 -4.15 -16.91
C TYR A 15 11.92 -2.81 -17.63
N THR A 16 11.01 -1.87 -17.38
CA THR A 16 11.15 -0.49 -17.87
C THR A 16 12.36 0.22 -17.24
N GLU A 17 12.56 0.06 -15.93
CA GLU A 17 13.72 0.61 -15.23
C GLU A 17 15.05 -0.03 -15.69
N ALA A 18 15.04 -1.33 -16.00
CA ALA A 18 16.18 -2.00 -16.62
C ALA A 18 16.48 -1.45 -18.03
N ARG A 19 15.44 -1.14 -18.81
CA ARG A 19 15.62 -0.45 -20.09
C ARG A 19 16.23 0.94 -19.91
N ARG A 20 15.75 1.73 -18.95
CA ARG A 20 16.33 3.04 -18.63
C ARG A 20 17.79 2.92 -18.21
N THR A 21 18.14 1.87 -17.46
CA THR A 21 19.54 1.57 -17.11
C THR A 21 20.38 1.28 -18.36
N TYR A 22 19.87 0.49 -19.31
CA TYR A 22 20.55 0.23 -20.58
C TYR A 22 20.78 1.51 -21.38
N ASP A 23 19.79 2.41 -21.45
CA ASP A 23 19.89 3.63 -22.26
C ASP A 23 20.78 4.72 -21.60
N THR A 24 20.81 4.79 -20.26
CA THR A 24 21.48 5.90 -19.52
C THR A 24 22.77 5.51 -18.82
N GLY A 25 22.96 4.22 -18.52
CA GLY A 25 24.07 3.72 -17.71
C GLY A 25 23.88 3.83 -16.20
N THR A 26 22.82 4.51 -15.72
CA THR A 26 22.50 4.59 -14.28
C THR A 26 21.68 3.38 -13.88
N ALA A 27 22.22 2.56 -12.96
CA ALA A 27 21.50 1.41 -12.43
C ALA A 27 20.25 1.87 -11.70
N PHE A 28 19.09 1.26 -11.97
CA PHE A 28 17.84 1.57 -11.25
C PHE A 28 17.85 1.19 -9.76
N VAL A 29 18.89 0.51 -9.29
CA VAL A 29 19.16 0.37 -7.86
C VAL A 29 20.44 1.12 -7.58
N HIS A 30 20.32 2.29 -6.94
CA HIS A 30 21.45 3.18 -6.73
C HIS A 30 21.30 3.97 -5.43
N PRO A 31 22.40 4.45 -4.85
CA PRO A 31 22.35 5.22 -3.62
C PRO A 31 21.76 6.62 -3.86
N LEU A 32 21.07 7.16 -2.86
CA LEU A 32 20.33 8.42 -3.01
C LEU A 32 21.19 9.64 -3.35
N TYR A 33 22.49 9.61 -3.03
CA TYR A 33 23.39 10.72 -3.39
C TYR A 33 23.61 10.89 -4.90
N TYR A 34 23.16 9.95 -5.75
CA TYR A 34 23.12 10.17 -7.20
C TYR A 34 22.04 11.19 -7.58
N ASP A 35 20.88 11.13 -6.93
CA ASP A 35 19.72 11.97 -7.22
C ASP A 35 19.72 13.26 -6.37
N TYR A 36 20.36 13.21 -5.20
CA TYR A 36 20.44 14.32 -4.24
C TYR A 36 21.90 14.59 -3.81
N PRO A 37 22.82 14.92 -4.75
CA PRO A 37 24.24 15.06 -4.45
C PRO A 37 24.58 16.24 -3.53
N GLU A 38 23.70 17.23 -3.40
CA GLU A 38 23.85 18.39 -2.52
C GLU A 38 23.33 18.16 -1.10
N ALA A 39 22.59 17.07 -0.85
CA ALA A 39 22.07 16.74 0.47
C ALA A 39 23.08 15.89 1.25
N ALA A 40 23.54 16.37 2.41
CA ALA A 40 24.50 15.64 3.23
C ALA A 40 23.91 14.31 3.76
N GLU A 41 22.61 14.31 4.03
CA GLU A 41 21.82 13.18 4.49
C GLU A 41 21.90 11.99 3.52
N ALA A 42 21.90 12.26 2.21
CA ALA A 42 22.04 11.24 1.16
C ALA A 42 23.35 10.44 1.25
N TYR A 43 24.38 10.98 1.91
CA TYR A 43 25.66 10.31 2.15
C TYR A 43 25.76 9.68 3.55
N SER A 44 25.08 10.24 4.55
CA SER A 44 25.08 9.69 5.93
C SER A 44 24.14 8.51 6.07
N ASP A 45 22.97 8.55 5.44
CA ASP A 45 21.91 7.55 5.56
C ASP A 45 22.09 6.41 4.55
N LYS A 46 23.02 5.51 4.87
CA LYS A 46 23.48 4.42 3.97
C LYS A 46 22.51 3.24 3.87
N GLY A 47 21.42 3.24 4.64
CA GLY A 47 20.42 2.18 4.68
C GLY A 47 19.38 2.27 3.57
N GLU A 48 19.45 3.31 2.75
CA GLU A 48 18.44 3.67 1.77
C GLU A 48 18.98 3.60 0.34
N TYR A 49 18.10 3.26 -0.59
CA TYR A 49 18.42 3.30 -2.01
C TYR A 49 17.20 3.69 -2.86
N ALA A 50 17.46 4.30 -3.99
CA ALA A 50 16.47 4.51 -5.04
C ALA A 50 16.19 3.18 -5.75
N TYR A 51 14.91 2.92 -6.03
CA TYR A 51 14.45 1.76 -6.77
C TYR A 51 13.64 2.19 -7.99
N GLY A 52 14.35 2.40 -9.09
CA GLY A 52 13.87 3.12 -10.27
C GLY A 52 13.65 4.60 -9.97
N ASP A 53 12.84 5.24 -10.79
CA ASP A 53 12.55 6.68 -10.68
C ASP A 53 11.48 7.03 -9.63
N SER A 54 10.67 6.05 -9.22
CA SER A 54 9.47 6.30 -8.43
C SER A 54 9.61 6.01 -6.93
N MET A 55 10.63 5.28 -6.48
CA MET A 55 10.66 4.68 -5.14
C MET A 55 11.98 4.89 -4.41
N ILE A 56 11.88 5.09 -3.10
CA ILE A 56 12.97 4.94 -2.13
C ILE A 56 12.63 3.73 -1.25
N VAL A 57 13.63 2.90 -0.99
CA VAL A 57 13.49 1.71 -0.14
C VAL A 57 14.49 1.80 1.00
N SER A 58 14.01 1.50 2.22
CA SER A 58 14.84 1.48 3.45
C SER A 58 14.70 0.13 4.14
N PRO A 59 15.41 -0.94 3.72
CA PRO A 59 15.26 -2.25 4.32
C PRO A 59 15.65 -2.28 5.80
N ILE A 60 14.90 -3.03 6.58
CA ILE A 60 15.18 -3.27 7.99
C ILE A 60 16.18 -4.42 8.09
N THR A 61 17.35 -4.12 8.65
CA THR A 61 18.49 -5.07 8.74
C THR A 61 18.85 -5.43 10.18
N HIS A 62 18.00 -5.07 11.13
CA HIS A 62 18.11 -5.40 12.54
C HIS A 62 16.87 -6.15 13.03
N ALA A 63 16.99 -6.83 14.17
CA ALA A 63 15.88 -7.60 14.73
C ALA A 63 14.74 -6.68 15.18
N VAL A 64 13.49 -7.15 15.02
CA VAL A 64 12.34 -6.52 15.69
C VAL A 64 12.50 -6.62 17.20
N ASP A 65 11.90 -5.68 17.93
CA ASP A 65 11.79 -5.81 19.38
C ASP A 65 10.94 -7.05 19.73
N PRO A 66 11.41 -7.99 20.57
CA PRO A 66 10.67 -9.22 20.87
C PRO A 66 9.32 -9.01 21.56
N SER A 67 9.16 -7.93 22.31
CA SER A 67 7.93 -7.62 23.03
C SER A 67 6.89 -6.97 22.13
N THR A 68 7.33 -6.10 21.21
CA THR A 68 6.42 -5.34 20.35
C THR A 68 6.21 -5.97 18.98
N GLN A 69 7.13 -6.82 18.52
CA GLN A 69 7.21 -7.38 17.16
C GLN A 69 7.32 -6.29 16.06
N LEU A 70 7.79 -5.10 16.43
CA LEU A 70 8.06 -3.99 15.53
C LEU A 70 9.55 -3.63 15.52
N ALA A 71 10.04 -3.20 14.37
CA ALA A 71 11.33 -2.55 14.22
C ALA A 71 11.11 -1.06 13.94
N LYS A 72 11.86 -0.22 14.65
CA LYS A 72 11.90 1.22 14.41
C LYS A 72 12.98 1.52 13.38
N GLN A 73 12.61 2.22 12.32
CA GLN A 73 13.50 2.62 11.25
C GLN A 73 13.47 4.15 11.16
N SER A 74 14.65 4.77 11.29
CA SER A 74 14.84 6.16 10.90
C SER A 74 15.11 6.19 9.40
N VAL A 75 14.40 7.07 8.69
CA VAL A 75 14.49 7.23 7.24
C VAL A 75 14.63 8.70 6.90
N TRP A 76 15.53 9.02 5.99
CA TRP A 76 15.60 10.32 5.36
C TRP A 76 14.64 10.37 4.16
N ILE A 77 13.72 11.34 4.20
CA ILE A 77 12.82 11.65 3.09
C ILE A 77 13.40 12.87 2.37
N PRO A 78 13.81 12.75 1.10
CA PRO A 78 14.35 13.87 0.33
C PRO A 78 13.29 14.94 0.04
N ASN A 79 13.73 16.11 -0.43
CA ASN A 79 12.86 17.21 -0.81
C ASN A 79 11.74 16.76 -1.78
N GLY A 80 10.50 17.14 -1.47
CA GLY A 80 9.30 16.77 -2.22
C GLY A 80 8.27 16.01 -1.37
N GLU A 81 7.21 15.58 -2.03
CA GLU A 81 6.12 14.83 -1.39
C GLU A 81 6.23 13.34 -1.68
N TRP A 82 6.02 12.54 -0.65
CA TRP A 82 6.21 11.09 -0.66
C TRP A 82 5.03 10.39 0.02
N ILE A 83 4.76 9.16 -0.38
CA ILE A 83 3.74 8.30 0.23
C ILE A 83 4.40 7.00 0.68
N GLU A 84 4.27 6.66 1.96
CA GLU A 84 4.67 5.34 2.43
C GLU A 84 3.70 4.28 1.88
N TRP A 85 4.23 3.33 1.10
CA TRP A 85 3.45 2.27 0.46
C TRP A 85 2.56 1.53 1.45
N THR A 86 3.12 1.19 2.62
CA THR A 86 2.50 0.29 3.59
C THR A 86 1.33 0.89 4.35
N SER A 87 1.39 2.18 4.67
CA SER A 87 0.36 2.84 5.47
C SER A 87 -0.47 3.86 4.69
N GLY A 88 -0.08 4.19 3.46
CA GLY A 88 -0.64 5.31 2.71
C GLY A 88 -0.34 6.67 3.32
N LYS A 89 0.62 6.76 4.25
CA LYS A 89 0.93 8.03 4.94
C LYS A 89 1.70 8.95 4.01
N HIS A 90 1.18 10.16 3.84
CA HIS A 90 1.89 11.24 3.18
C HIS A 90 3.04 11.79 4.06
N LEU A 91 4.17 12.08 3.42
CA LEU A 91 5.40 12.57 4.05
C LEU A 91 5.98 13.68 3.18
N SER A 92 6.25 14.83 3.79
CA SER A 92 6.87 15.98 3.12
C SER A 92 8.34 16.06 3.54
N GLY A 93 9.24 16.05 2.57
CA GLY A 93 10.68 16.25 2.79
C GLY A 93 11.14 17.67 2.43
N PRO A 94 12.40 18.02 2.75
CA PRO A 94 13.41 17.16 3.35
C PRO A 94 13.17 16.95 4.85
N ALA A 95 13.14 15.70 5.31
CA ALA A 95 12.89 15.39 6.72
C ALA A 95 13.46 14.02 7.13
N MET A 96 13.98 13.93 8.36
CA MET A 96 14.18 12.63 9.02
C MET A 96 12.88 12.21 9.70
N VAL A 97 12.43 10.99 9.42
CA VAL A 97 11.23 10.42 10.03
C VAL A 97 11.55 9.11 10.72
N GLU A 98 10.96 8.87 11.89
CA GLU A 98 10.98 7.56 12.55
C GLU A 98 9.66 6.85 12.26
N ARG A 99 9.74 5.62 11.75
CA ARG A 99 8.58 4.78 11.42
C ARG A 99 8.77 3.37 11.98
N SER A 100 7.65 2.72 12.32
CA SER A 100 7.66 1.35 12.84
C SER A 100 7.09 0.37 11.80
N PHE A 101 7.71 -0.81 11.70
CA PHE A 101 7.30 -1.84 10.74
C PHE A 101 7.35 -3.21 11.37
N SER A 102 6.41 -4.08 10.99
CA SER A 102 6.47 -5.49 11.36
C SER A 102 7.36 -6.28 10.38
N ILE A 103 7.69 -7.52 10.72
CA ILE A 103 8.45 -8.43 9.85
C ILE A 103 7.78 -8.69 8.48
N ARG A 104 6.49 -8.36 8.34
CA ARG A 104 5.73 -8.50 7.09
C ARG A 104 5.82 -7.28 6.17
N GLN A 105 6.42 -6.20 6.64
CA GLN A 105 6.46 -4.91 5.96
C GLN A 105 7.89 -4.59 5.53
N VAL A 106 8.03 -4.08 4.31
CA VAL A 106 9.29 -3.50 3.82
C VAL A 106 9.03 -2.00 3.65
N PRO A 107 9.84 -1.11 4.25
CA PRO A 107 9.69 0.33 4.08
C PRO A 107 9.94 0.74 2.63
N VAL A 108 8.90 1.23 1.98
CA VAL A 108 8.95 1.74 0.60
C VAL A 108 8.20 3.05 0.57
N TYR A 109 8.84 4.07 0.00
CA TYR A 109 8.33 5.42 -0.12
C TYR A 109 8.24 5.77 -1.59
N LEU A 110 7.05 6.11 -2.07
CA LEU A 110 6.84 6.50 -3.45
C LEU A 110 6.75 8.01 -3.56
N ARG A 111 7.33 8.56 -4.63
CA ARG A 111 7.12 9.98 -4.95
C ARG A 111 5.63 10.23 -5.20
N ALA A 112 5.10 11.36 -4.72
CA ALA A 112 3.73 11.77 -5.00
C ALA A 112 3.48 11.87 -6.51
N GLY A 113 2.37 11.28 -6.96
CA GLY A 113 2.05 11.13 -8.36
C GLY A 113 2.80 10.04 -9.12
N ALA A 114 3.55 9.17 -8.45
CA ALA A 114 4.19 8.03 -9.10
C ALA A 114 3.16 7.16 -9.83
N ILE A 115 3.49 6.74 -11.05
CA ILE A 115 2.73 5.76 -11.82
C ILE A 115 3.55 4.48 -11.85
N VAL A 116 3.07 3.43 -11.19
CA VAL A 116 3.77 2.16 -11.04
C VAL A 116 3.01 1.07 -11.80
N PRO A 117 3.46 0.70 -13.02
CA PRO A 117 2.86 -0.37 -13.77
C PRO A 117 3.20 -1.73 -13.15
N MET A 118 2.18 -2.57 -13.06
CA MET A 118 2.21 -3.89 -12.49
C MET A 118 1.46 -4.87 -13.39
N GLN A 119 1.70 -6.16 -13.17
CA GLN A 119 0.97 -7.24 -13.82
C GLN A 119 0.20 -8.08 -12.80
N PRO A 120 -0.84 -8.82 -13.22
CA PRO A 120 -1.57 -9.71 -12.32
C PRO A 120 -0.64 -10.77 -11.74
N PRO A 121 -0.95 -11.36 -10.57
CA PRO A 121 -0.08 -12.34 -9.93
C PRO A 121 0.33 -13.49 -10.86
N MET A 122 1.63 -13.73 -10.98
CA MET A 122 2.24 -14.82 -11.75
C MET A 122 3.22 -15.61 -10.88
N GLN A 123 3.42 -16.88 -11.20
CA GLN A 123 4.40 -17.76 -10.53
C GLN A 123 5.79 -17.68 -11.16
N TYR A 124 5.86 -17.29 -12.43
CA TYR A 124 7.08 -17.07 -13.21
C TYR A 124 6.80 -16.07 -14.34
N THR A 125 7.85 -15.46 -14.89
CA THR A 125 7.78 -14.48 -15.98
C THR A 125 7.09 -15.08 -17.20
N GLY A 126 6.10 -14.37 -17.76
CA GLY A 126 5.41 -14.79 -18.97
C GLY A 126 4.46 -15.99 -18.79
N GLN A 127 4.08 -16.34 -17.55
CA GLN A 127 3.09 -17.41 -17.30
C GLN A 127 1.77 -17.17 -18.03
N LYS A 128 1.32 -15.91 -18.09
CA LYS A 128 0.09 -15.48 -18.75
C LYS A 128 0.30 -14.08 -19.34
N PRO A 129 -0.53 -13.65 -20.32
CA PRO A 129 -0.48 -12.28 -20.82
C PRO A 129 -0.63 -11.25 -19.69
N VAL A 130 0.00 -10.09 -19.86
CA VAL A 130 -0.25 -8.92 -19.01
C VAL A 130 -1.59 -8.32 -19.40
N ASP A 131 -2.65 -8.95 -18.90
CA ASP A 131 -4.04 -8.57 -19.13
C ASP A 131 -4.87 -8.86 -17.86
N PRO A 132 -5.35 -7.85 -17.14
CA PRO A 132 -5.13 -6.42 -17.41
C PRO A 132 -3.69 -5.98 -17.10
N LEU A 133 -3.24 -4.90 -17.74
CA LEU A 133 -2.12 -4.12 -17.22
C LEU A 133 -2.61 -3.31 -16.02
N ILE A 134 -1.97 -3.49 -14.86
CA ILE A 134 -2.33 -2.81 -13.63
C ILE A 134 -1.51 -1.52 -13.53
N LEU A 135 -2.13 -0.38 -13.28
CA LEU A 135 -1.47 0.91 -13.07
C LEU A 135 -1.79 1.40 -11.67
N ASN A 136 -0.80 1.47 -10.78
CA ASN A 136 -0.98 2.15 -9.50
C ASN A 136 -0.59 3.61 -9.68
N VAL A 137 -1.56 4.52 -9.56
CA VAL A 137 -1.33 5.96 -9.62
C VAL A 137 -1.44 6.48 -8.20
N TRP A 138 -0.30 6.88 -7.65
CA TRP A 138 -0.20 7.39 -6.29
C TRP A 138 -0.68 8.84 -6.20
N PRO A 139 -1.16 9.29 -5.03
CA PRO A 139 -1.84 10.57 -4.91
C PRO A 139 -1.04 11.76 -5.46
N LEU A 140 -1.70 12.63 -6.23
CA LEU A 140 -1.14 13.86 -6.82
C LEU A 140 -1.63 15.10 -6.05
N ALA A 141 -0.83 16.17 -6.00
CA ALA A 141 -1.27 17.48 -5.52
C ALA A 141 -2.15 18.20 -6.55
N ASP A 142 -2.85 19.26 -6.13
CA ASP A 142 -3.68 20.06 -7.05
C ASP A 142 -2.83 20.71 -8.14
N GLY A 143 -3.26 20.60 -9.39
CA GLY A 143 -2.53 21.07 -10.56
C GLY A 143 -1.28 20.25 -10.92
N GLN A 144 -0.98 19.17 -10.19
CA GLN A 144 0.17 18.31 -10.51
C GLN A 144 -0.18 17.39 -11.69
N SER A 145 0.80 17.21 -12.58
CA SER A 145 0.81 16.18 -13.60
C SER A 145 2.03 15.28 -13.44
N SER A 146 1.84 13.99 -13.71
CA SER A 146 2.88 12.97 -13.73
C SER A 146 2.82 12.19 -15.03
N SER A 147 3.96 11.61 -15.42
CA SER A 147 4.02 10.74 -16.59
C SER A 147 4.98 9.59 -16.38
N TYR A 148 4.68 8.45 -16.99
CA TYR A 148 5.55 7.28 -17.04
C TYR A 148 5.44 6.64 -18.43
N THR A 149 6.57 6.19 -19.00
CA THR A 149 6.56 5.50 -20.29
C THR A 149 6.92 4.05 -20.08
N LEU A 150 5.92 3.16 -20.18
CA LEU A 150 6.14 1.72 -20.09
C LEU A 150 6.92 1.24 -21.32
N TYR A 151 7.93 0.40 -21.08
CA TYR A 151 8.70 -0.28 -22.12
C TYR A 151 8.31 -1.75 -22.20
N GLU A 152 8.13 -2.25 -23.43
CA GLU A 152 7.88 -3.67 -23.70
C GLU A 152 8.67 -4.12 -24.95
N ASP A 153 9.18 -5.35 -24.96
CA ASP A 153 9.78 -5.98 -26.13
C ASP A 153 9.51 -7.50 -26.13
N GLY A 154 10.09 -8.23 -27.10
CA GLY A 154 9.91 -9.68 -27.22
C GLY A 154 10.54 -10.51 -26.11
N SER A 155 11.41 -9.94 -25.27
CA SER A 155 12.11 -10.58 -24.14
C SER A 155 12.93 -11.85 -24.46
N ASP A 156 13.04 -12.23 -25.74
CA ASP A 156 13.62 -13.49 -26.21
C ASP A 156 14.87 -13.32 -27.09
N SER A 157 15.25 -12.07 -27.37
CA SER A 157 16.31 -11.74 -28.33
C SER A 157 16.91 -10.36 -28.08
N GLU A 158 18.06 -10.09 -28.69
CA GLU A 158 18.69 -8.76 -28.67
C GLU A 158 18.10 -7.78 -29.70
N ALA A 159 16.88 -8.03 -30.18
CA ALA A 159 16.24 -7.17 -31.17
C ALA A 159 15.98 -5.74 -30.66
N TYR A 160 15.87 -5.57 -29.34
CA TYR A 160 15.74 -4.26 -28.69
C TYR A 160 16.89 -3.31 -29.05
N LYS A 161 18.11 -3.82 -29.28
CA LYS A 161 19.28 -3.03 -29.70
C LYS A 161 19.09 -2.38 -31.09
N ARG A 162 18.16 -2.91 -31.89
CA ARG A 162 17.84 -2.44 -33.25
C ARG A 162 16.51 -1.69 -33.33
N GLY A 163 15.94 -1.28 -32.19
CA GLY A 163 14.67 -0.53 -32.18
C GLY A 163 13.42 -1.40 -32.20
N VAL A 164 13.54 -2.72 -32.00
CA VAL A 164 12.38 -3.64 -31.97
C VAL A 164 11.83 -3.71 -30.55
N PHE A 165 10.95 -2.76 -30.22
CA PHE A 165 10.27 -2.64 -28.95
C PHE A 165 9.05 -1.71 -29.09
N ALA A 166 8.27 -1.64 -28.03
CA ALA A 166 7.12 -0.78 -27.88
C ALA A 166 7.27 0.14 -26.67
N LEU A 167 6.76 1.36 -26.78
CA LEU A 167 6.68 2.34 -25.71
C LEU A 167 5.23 2.77 -25.53
N MET A 168 4.75 2.76 -24.30
CA MET A 168 3.40 3.20 -23.94
C MET A 168 3.47 4.34 -22.93
N PRO A 169 3.40 5.59 -23.38
CA PRO A 169 3.31 6.74 -22.50
C PRO A 169 1.97 6.76 -21.76
N ILE A 170 2.05 6.99 -20.45
CA ILE A 170 0.94 7.11 -19.51
C ILE A 170 1.10 8.44 -18.79
N SER A 171 0.01 9.19 -18.62
CA SER A 171 0.00 10.42 -17.83
C SER A 171 -1.15 10.42 -16.83
N ALA A 172 -0.96 11.14 -15.73
CA ALA A 172 -1.98 11.39 -14.72
C ALA A 172 -1.95 12.88 -14.37
N THR A 173 -3.11 13.53 -14.29
CA THR A 173 -3.23 14.95 -13.92
C THR A 173 -4.35 15.13 -12.92
N GLN A 174 -4.08 15.85 -11.84
CA GLN A 174 -5.05 16.19 -10.81
C GLN A 174 -5.43 17.67 -10.92
N TYR A 175 -6.72 17.95 -10.95
CA TYR A 175 -7.26 19.30 -10.87
C TYR A 175 -8.51 19.33 -10.00
N GLY A 176 -8.45 20.03 -8.88
CA GLY A 176 -9.49 20.00 -7.86
C GLY A 176 -9.78 18.56 -7.42
N ASP A 177 -11.04 18.14 -7.41
CA ASP A 177 -11.43 16.78 -7.02
C ASP A 177 -11.42 15.77 -8.19
N THR A 178 -10.92 16.17 -9.36
CA THR A 178 -10.87 15.34 -10.58
C THR A 178 -9.45 14.87 -10.86
N LEU A 179 -9.28 13.55 -10.98
CA LEU A 179 -8.10 12.91 -11.54
C LEU A 179 -8.39 12.45 -12.96
N THR A 180 -7.50 12.77 -13.89
CA THR A 180 -7.52 12.25 -15.25
C THR A 180 -6.29 11.40 -15.49
N VAL A 181 -6.46 10.19 -16.01
CA VAL A 181 -5.39 9.31 -16.44
C VAL A 181 -5.54 9.02 -17.93
N GLU A 182 -4.45 9.21 -18.67
CA GLU A 182 -4.41 8.94 -20.11
C GLU A 182 -3.36 7.87 -20.40
N ILE A 183 -3.80 6.78 -21.02
CA ILE A 183 -2.93 5.75 -21.59
C ILE A 183 -2.90 6.02 -23.09
N THR A 184 -1.77 6.52 -23.59
CA THR A 184 -1.64 6.89 -25.00
C THR A 184 -1.35 5.65 -25.87
N PRO A 185 -1.68 5.70 -27.18
CA PRO A 185 -1.38 4.61 -28.10
C PRO A 185 0.08 4.19 -28.05
N VAL A 186 0.31 2.88 -28.08
CA VAL A 186 1.65 2.28 -28.15
C VAL A 186 2.39 2.78 -29.39
N ARG A 187 3.65 3.16 -29.19
CA ARG A 187 4.59 3.54 -30.26
C ARG A 187 5.62 2.45 -30.46
N GLY A 188 5.87 2.05 -31.70
CA GLY A 188 6.76 0.94 -32.01
C GLY A 188 6.01 -0.39 -32.09
N ASN A 189 6.76 -1.48 -32.22
CA ASN A 189 6.22 -2.83 -32.29
C ASN A 189 7.33 -3.86 -32.01
N TYR A 190 6.91 -5.05 -31.59
CA TYR A 190 7.77 -6.22 -31.48
C TYR A 190 6.95 -7.48 -31.80
N PRO A 191 7.60 -8.59 -32.21
CA PRO A 191 6.92 -9.86 -32.44
C PRO A 191 6.11 -10.30 -31.21
N SER A 192 4.88 -10.78 -31.43
CA SER A 192 3.97 -11.23 -30.37
C SER A 192 3.43 -10.13 -29.43
N MET A 193 3.58 -8.85 -29.79
CA MET A 193 2.89 -7.75 -29.10
C MET A 193 1.37 -7.94 -29.16
N PRO A 194 0.63 -7.84 -28.04
CA PRO A 194 -0.82 -7.97 -28.05
C PRO A 194 -1.47 -6.80 -28.80
N SER A 195 -2.48 -7.09 -29.63
CA SER A 195 -3.24 -6.05 -30.35
C SER A 195 -4.23 -5.31 -29.46
N SER A 196 -4.63 -5.90 -28.33
CA SER A 196 -5.51 -5.32 -27.32
C SER A 196 -5.17 -5.86 -25.93
N ARG A 197 -5.48 -5.10 -24.88
CA ARG A 197 -5.36 -5.51 -23.46
C ARG A 197 -6.36 -4.74 -22.60
N GLY A 198 -6.78 -5.32 -21.47
CA GLY A 198 -7.51 -4.62 -20.43
C GLY A 198 -6.57 -3.78 -19.55
N TYR A 199 -7.16 -2.89 -18.76
CA TYR A 199 -6.43 -2.05 -17.82
C TYR A 199 -7.10 -2.05 -16.46
N GLU A 200 -6.30 -2.08 -15.39
CA GLU A 200 -6.77 -1.94 -14.02
C GLU A 200 -6.06 -0.75 -13.37
N LEU A 201 -6.77 0.35 -13.18
CA LEU A 201 -6.23 1.52 -12.49
C LEU A 201 -6.50 1.37 -10.98
N ARG A 202 -5.45 1.47 -10.17
CA ARG A 202 -5.50 1.47 -8.71
C ARG A 202 -5.08 2.84 -8.19
N LEU A 203 -5.90 3.41 -7.32
CA LEU A 203 -5.69 4.72 -6.70
C LEU A 203 -5.62 4.53 -5.18
N PRO A 204 -4.44 4.23 -4.61
CA PRO A 204 -4.28 4.02 -3.19
C PRO A 204 -4.37 5.32 -2.38
N ALA A 205 -4.72 5.20 -1.09
CA ALA A 205 -4.71 6.30 -0.12
C ALA A 205 -5.54 7.52 -0.56
N ASP A 206 -6.75 7.26 -1.05
CA ASP A 206 -7.60 8.30 -1.64
C ASP A 206 -9.08 8.11 -1.29
N TRP A 207 -9.85 9.19 -1.38
CA TRP A 207 -11.29 9.14 -1.15
C TRP A 207 -11.99 8.33 -2.26
N PRO A 208 -13.10 7.63 -1.95
CA PRO A 208 -13.88 6.98 -2.99
C PRO A 208 -14.44 8.02 -3.97
N PRO A 209 -14.50 7.68 -5.27
CA PRO A 209 -15.07 8.56 -6.27
C PRO A 209 -16.60 8.60 -6.16
N GLU A 210 -17.19 9.71 -6.63
CA GLU A 210 -18.63 9.80 -6.90
C GLU A 210 -18.95 9.36 -8.33
N ALA A 211 -17.99 9.50 -9.25
CA ALA A 211 -18.12 9.03 -10.62
C ALA A 211 -16.77 8.60 -11.20
N VAL A 212 -16.81 7.54 -12.01
CA VAL A 212 -15.69 7.08 -12.82
C VAL A 212 -16.16 6.96 -14.25
N LEU A 213 -15.41 7.53 -15.20
CA LEU A 213 -15.66 7.42 -16.62
C LEU A 213 -14.44 6.80 -17.30
N ALA A 214 -14.68 5.88 -18.23
CA ALA A 214 -13.68 5.36 -19.15
C ALA A 214 -14.12 5.69 -20.58
N ASN A 215 -13.29 6.40 -21.34
CA ASN A 215 -13.58 6.88 -22.70
C ASN A 215 -14.92 7.62 -22.79
N GLY A 216 -15.24 8.41 -21.76
CA GLY A 216 -16.50 9.16 -21.64
C GLY A 216 -17.72 8.32 -21.22
N GLN A 217 -17.60 7.01 -21.07
CA GLN A 217 -18.66 6.14 -20.57
C GLN A 217 -18.54 5.95 -19.05
N ALA A 218 -19.63 6.19 -18.32
CA ALA A 218 -19.68 5.96 -16.88
C ALA A 218 -19.53 4.47 -16.53
N LEU A 219 -18.66 4.17 -15.57
CA LEU A 219 -18.47 2.83 -15.01
C LEU A 219 -19.32 2.66 -13.75
N THR A 220 -19.90 1.46 -13.60
CA THR A 220 -20.74 1.12 -12.45
C THR A 220 -19.89 0.64 -11.28
N PHE A 221 -20.31 0.97 -10.06
CA PHE A 221 -19.77 0.37 -8.85
C PHE A 221 -20.02 -1.14 -8.82
N ARG A 222 -19.00 -1.92 -8.43
CA ARG A 222 -19.01 -3.37 -8.32
C ARG A 222 -18.33 -3.80 -7.02
N PRO A 223 -18.72 -4.96 -6.45
CA PRO A 223 -17.92 -5.62 -5.44
C PRO A 223 -16.49 -5.86 -5.93
N SER A 224 -15.51 -5.81 -5.01
CA SER A 224 -14.07 -5.89 -5.32
C SER A 224 -13.60 -7.23 -5.90
N ASP A 225 -14.42 -8.29 -5.79
CA ASP A 225 -14.16 -9.61 -6.36
C ASP A 225 -14.70 -9.77 -7.79
N SER A 226 -15.33 -8.73 -8.34
CA SER A 226 -15.86 -8.73 -9.70
C SER A 226 -14.75 -8.60 -10.75
N ASN A 227 -14.71 -9.53 -11.70
CA ASN A 227 -13.85 -9.46 -12.88
C ASN A 227 -14.54 -8.75 -14.08
N THR A 228 -15.61 -8.01 -13.84
CA THR A 228 -16.34 -7.28 -14.89
C THR A 228 -15.97 -5.81 -14.90
N PRO A 229 -15.90 -5.15 -16.07
CA PRO A 229 -15.61 -3.73 -16.15
C PRO A 229 -16.52 -2.90 -15.23
N GLY A 230 -15.92 -1.97 -14.51
CA GLY A 230 -16.55 -1.27 -13.39
C GLY A 230 -15.50 -0.69 -12.46
N TRP A 231 -15.93 -0.19 -11.31
CA TRP A 231 -15.02 0.23 -10.25
C TRP A 231 -15.45 -0.33 -8.91
N ALA A 232 -14.49 -0.56 -8.03
CA ALA A 232 -14.66 -1.02 -6.67
C ALA A 232 -13.85 -0.13 -5.72
N TYR A 233 -14.10 -0.28 -4.42
CA TYR A 233 -13.35 0.42 -3.39
C TYR A 233 -12.93 -0.57 -2.31
N ASP A 234 -11.64 -0.58 -1.96
CA ASP A 234 -11.11 -1.31 -0.82
C ASP A 234 -11.05 -0.37 0.38
N GLY A 235 -11.97 -0.57 1.32
CA GLY A 235 -12.08 0.22 2.55
C GLY A 235 -10.93 0.03 3.53
N ASN A 236 -10.18 -1.09 3.47
CA ASN A 236 -9.07 -1.35 4.39
C ASN A 236 -7.79 -0.62 3.97
N THR A 237 -7.59 -0.47 2.67
CA THR A 237 -6.43 0.22 2.09
C THR A 237 -6.76 1.62 1.57
N LEU A 238 -8.04 2.01 1.58
CA LEU A 238 -8.56 3.22 0.95
C LEU A 238 -8.13 3.33 -0.51
N SER A 239 -8.40 2.28 -1.27
CA SER A 239 -7.98 2.17 -2.67
C SER A 239 -9.18 2.07 -3.60
N THR A 240 -9.25 2.97 -4.59
CA THR A 240 -10.18 2.80 -5.71
C THR A 240 -9.55 1.86 -6.74
N ILE A 241 -10.31 0.86 -7.20
CA ILE A 241 -9.89 -0.11 -8.22
C ILE A 241 -10.82 0.03 -9.41
N ILE A 242 -10.30 0.34 -10.59
CA ILE A 242 -11.08 0.59 -11.81
C ILE A 242 -10.65 -0.40 -12.87
N LEU A 243 -11.56 -1.32 -13.23
CA LEU A 243 -11.33 -2.29 -14.29
C LEU A 243 -11.95 -1.78 -15.60
N VAL A 244 -11.09 -1.56 -16.59
CA VAL A 244 -11.45 -1.17 -17.95
C VAL A 244 -11.35 -2.39 -18.85
N ALA A 245 -12.36 -2.59 -19.70
CA ALA A 245 -12.41 -3.68 -20.66
C ALA A 245 -11.21 -3.66 -21.64
N SER A 246 -10.95 -4.79 -22.29
CA SER A 246 -9.91 -4.90 -23.31
C SER A 246 -10.10 -3.85 -24.41
N HIS A 247 -9.04 -3.10 -24.68
CA HIS A 247 -9.02 -2.00 -25.65
C HIS A 247 -7.86 -2.20 -26.63
N PRO A 248 -8.00 -1.86 -27.93
CA PRO A 248 -6.87 -1.82 -28.85
C PRO A 248 -5.71 -0.99 -28.30
N VAL A 249 -4.49 -1.54 -28.33
CA VAL A 249 -3.28 -0.83 -27.83
C VAL A 249 -2.87 0.34 -28.74
N THR A 250 -3.44 0.42 -29.93
CA THR A 250 -3.25 1.50 -30.91
C THR A 250 -4.21 2.68 -30.71
N GLU A 251 -5.10 2.60 -29.74
CA GLU A 251 -6.06 3.63 -29.40
C GLU A 251 -5.85 4.10 -27.96
N ALA A 252 -6.15 5.37 -27.69
CA ALA A 252 -5.99 5.94 -26.36
C ALA A 252 -7.08 5.43 -25.41
N VAL A 253 -6.73 5.26 -24.14
CA VAL A 253 -7.69 5.05 -23.05
C VAL A 253 -7.65 6.25 -22.13
N HIS A 254 -8.80 6.89 -21.94
CA HIS A 254 -8.99 8.05 -21.07
C HIS A 254 -9.84 7.67 -19.87
N ILE A 255 -9.30 7.82 -18.66
CA ILE A 255 -10.01 7.53 -17.42
C ILE A 255 -10.15 8.83 -16.64
N GLU A 256 -11.40 9.17 -16.30
CA GLU A 256 -11.72 10.34 -15.48
C GLU A 256 -12.35 9.87 -14.17
N VAL A 257 -11.79 10.34 -13.05
CA VAL A 257 -12.22 9.98 -11.70
C VAL A 257 -12.60 11.25 -10.97
N ARG A 258 -13.89 11.41 -10.67
CA ARG A 258 -14.46 12.57 -9.98
C ARG A 258 -14.77 12.18 -8.55
N ARG A 259 -14.18 12.89 -7.60
CA ARG A 259 -14.47 12.75 -6.17
C ARG A 259 -15.44 13.84 -5.73
N GLY A 260 -16.05 13.66 -4.57
CA GLY A 260 -16.92 14.68 -4.00
C GLY A 260 -16.16 15.96 -3.65
N PRO A 261 -16.82 17.13 -3.60
CA PRO A 261 -16.17 18.40 -3.32
C PRO A 261 -15.30 18.40 -2.06
N GLY A 262 -14.10 18.98 -2.17
CA GLY A 262 -13.14 19.13 -1.09
C GLY A 262 -12.39 17.85 -0.70
N SER A 263 -12.57 16.75 -1.44
CA SER A 263 -11.86 15.49 -1.20
C SER A 263 -10.34 15.68 -1.27
N LEU A 264 -9.83 16.37 -2.29
CA LEU A 264 -8.40 16.61 -2.44
C LEU A 264 -7.85 17.42 -1.26
N SER A 265 -8.52 18.52 -0.92
CA SER A 265 -8.10 19.41 0.19
C SER A 265 -8.13 18.74 1.57
N THR A 266 -8.88 17.64 1.71
CA THR A 266 -9.02 16.89 2.97
C THR A 266 -8.41 15.51 2.90
N ARG A 267 -7.63 15.18 1.86
CA ARG A 267 -7.00 13.87 1.68
C ARG A 267 -6.08 13.49 2.85
N THR A 268 -5.43 14.47 3.48
CA THR A 268 -4.57 14.23 4.65
C THR A 268 -5.29 13.59 5.84
N LYS A 269 -6.64 13.67 5.90
CA LYS A 269 -7.43 12.93 6.88
C LYS A 269 -7.35 11.41 6.72
N LEU A 270 -6.88 10.93 5.58
CA LEU A 270 -6.70 9.51 5.28
C LEU A 270 -5.30 9.01 5.67
N ASP A 271 -4.38 9.91 6.01
CA ASP A 271 -2.98 9.58 6.21
C ASP A 271 -2.79 8.55 7.31
N GLY A 272 -2.13 7.45 6.96
CA GLY A 272 -1.82 6.38 7.91
C GLY A 272 -3.01 5.49 8.29
N PHE A 273 -4.21 5.72 7.74
CA PHE A 273 -5.38 4.88 8.01
C PHE A 273 -5.11 3.40 7.75
N ALA A 274 -4.56 3.06 6.57
CA ALA A 274 -4.27 1.67 6.24
C ALA A 274 -3.26 1.04 7.22
N GLY A 275 -2.30 1.85 7.71
CA GLY A 275 -1.38 1.44 8.76
C GLY A 275 -2.08 1.18 10.09
N ALA A 276 -3.01 2.06 10.48
CA ALA A 276 -3.82 1.90 11.69
C ALA A 276 -4.67 0.62 11.65
N VAL A 277 -5.33 0.34 10.52
CA VAL A 277 -6.09 -0.90 10.29
C VAL A 277 -5.19 -2.13 10.41
N VAL A 278 -3.99 -2.10 9.81
CA VAL A 278 -3.01 -3.20 9.96
C VAL A 278 -2.65 -3.45 11.43
N ARG A 279 -2.47 -2.39 12.23
CA ARG A 279 -2.18 -2.52 13.67
C ARG A 279 -3.37 -3.05 14.45
N LEU A 280 -4.57 -2.62 14.11
CA LEU A 280 -5.82 -3.10 14.70
C LEU A 280 -6.00 -4.61 14.46
N HIS A 281 -5.81 -5.07 13.22
CA HIS A 281 -5.82 -6.50 12.89
C HIS A 281 -4.70 -7.27 13.60
N SER A 282 -3.49 -6.69 13.70
CA SER A 282 -2.38 -7.33 14.42
C SER A 282 -2.69 -7.53 15.91
N ALA A 283 -3.33 -6.53 16.54
CA ALA A 283 -3.81 -6.64 17.92
C ALA A 283 -4.92 -7.70 18.06
N TYR A 284 -5.88 -7.72 17.14
CA TYR A 284 -6.93 -8.74 17.09
C TYR A 284 -6.34 -10.16 16.98
N ASP A 285 -5.46 -10.39 16.01
CA ASP A 285 -4.84 -11.71 15.77
C ASP A 285 -4.02 -12.19 16.97
N THR A 286 -3.31 -11.27 17.63
CA THR A 286 -2.54 -11.56 18.84
C THR A 286 -3.43 -12.03 19.97
N LEU A 287 -4.55 -11.33 20.22
CA LEU A 287 -5.47 -11.69 21.30
C LEU A 287 -6.32 -12.92 20.98
N ASN A 288 -6.68 -13.13 19.71
CA ASN A 288 -7.49 -14.27 19.29
C ASN A 288 -6.74 -15.61 19.48
N GLN A 289 -5.40 -15.61 19.42
CA GLN A 289 -4.57 -16.78 19.73
C GLN A 289 -4.63 -17.20 21.21
N GLU A 290 -5.08 -16.31 22.09
CA GLU A 290 -5.20 -16.56 23.53
C GLU A 290 -6.52 -17.22 23.91
N TRP A 291 -7.40 -17.53 22.95
CA TRP A 291 -8.61 -18.30 23.23
C TRP A 291 -8.28 -19.63 23.96
N PRO A 292 -9.00 -20.00 25.04
CA PRO A 292 -10.23 -19.40 25.56
C PRO A 292 -10.07 -18.42 26.73
N PHE A 293 -8.88 -17.88 27.00
CA PHE A 293 -8.67 -16.99 28.16
C PHE A 293 -9.43 -15.68 28.07
N ALA A 294 -9.50 -15.13 26.87
CA ALA A 294 -10.26 -13.93 26.58
C ALA A 294 -10.79 -13.99 25.15
N TRP A 295 -11.94 -13.36 24.95
CA TRP A 295 -12.42 -12.99 23.63
C TRP A 295 -11.80 -11.65 23.24
N SER A 296 -11.42 -11.49 21.97
CA SER A 296 -10.95 -10.20 21.46
C SER A 296 -12.08 -9.16 21.56
N PRO A 297 -11.82 -7.97 22.14
CA PRO A 297 -12.84 -6.93 22.25
C PRO A 297 -13.54 -6.60 20.92
N ASP A 298 -14.86 -6.36 20.97
CA ASP A 298 -15.66 -6.01 19.78
C ASP A 298 -15.11 -4.83 18.97
N PRO A 299 -14.56 -3.75 19.57
CA PRO A 299 -13.98 -2.65 18.79
C PRO A 299 -12.74 -3.02 17.96
N LEU A 300 -12.12 -4.19 18.19
CA LEU A 300 -11.05 -4.73 17.33
C LEU A 300 -11.58 -5.47 16.11
N ILE A 301 -12.90 -5.70 16.04
CA ILE A 301 -13.54 -6.32 14.88
C ILE A 301 -13.97 -5.18 13.96
N GLU A 302 -13.07 -4.78 13.05
CA GLU A 302 -13.45 -3.96 11.91
C GLU A 302 -13.98 -4.85 10.78
N GLY A 303 -14.98 -4.34 10.06
CA GLY A 303 -15.56 -5.02 8.91
C GLY A 303 -15.43 -4.16 7.66
N ASP A 304 -15.54 -4.79 6.51
CA ASP A 304 -15.37 -4.18 5.17
C ASP A 304 -16.52 -3.25 4.74
N ARG A 305 -17.17 -2.55 5.69
CA ARG A 305 -18.38 -1.74 5.42
C ARG A 305 -18.14 -0.67 4.36
N ILE A 306 -17.00 0.02 4.44
CA ILE A 306 -16.61 1.05 3.47
C ILE A 306 -16.43 0.44 2.08
N SER A 307 -15.95 -0.80 1.98
CA SER A 307 -15.79 -1.50 0.69
C SER A 307 -17.13 -1.78 0.01
N TYR A 308 -18.18 -2.07 0.78
CA TYR A 308 -19.53 -2.34 0.24
C TYR A 308 -20.37 -1.08 0.04
N ARG A 309 -20.11 -0.02 0.80
CA ARG A 309 -20.82 1.25 0.77
C ARG A 309 -19.84 2.43 0.79
N PRO A 310 -19.09 2.65 -0.30
CA PRO A 310 -18.11 3.73 -0.36
C PRO A 310 -18.73 5.11 -0.17
N GLU A 311 -20.03 5.29 -0.43
CA GLU A 311 -20.76 6.53 -0.19
C GLU A 311 -20.79 6.94 1.29
N THR A 312 -20.63 5.99 2.23
CA THR A 312 -20.59 6.28 3.67
C THR A 312 -19.17 6.55 4.19
N ALA A 313 -18.14 6.52 3.33
CA ALA A 313 -16.73 6.58 3.76
C ALA A 313 -16.42 7.81 4.62
N ARG A 314 -16.94 8.99 4.26
CA ARG A 314 -16.69 10.23 5.02
C ARG A 314 -17.22 10.15 6.46
N GLU A 315 -18.42 9.61 6.63
CA GLU A 315 -19.03 9.42 7.95
C GLU A 315 -18.27 8.34 8.74
N GLU A 316 -18.04 7.17 8.14
CA GLU A 316 -17.35 6.06 8.79
C GLU A 316 -15.93 6.45 9.24
N LEU A 317 -15.17 7.15 8.39
CA LEU A 317 -13.82 7.62 8.71
C LEU A 317 -13.81 8.73 9.77
N SER A 318 -14.86 9.55 9.85
CA SER A 318 -14.98 10.56 10.91
C SER A 318 -15.11 9.93 12.31
N HIS A 319 -15.63 8.71 12.39
CA HIS A 319 -15.76 7.95 13.63
C HIS A 319 -14.58 7.00 13.90
N PHE A 320 -13.67 6.83 12.94
CA PHE A 320 -12.56 5.88 13.04
C PHE A 320 -11.68 6.13 14.26
N ALA A 321 -11.24 7.38 14.48
CA ALA A 321 -10.40 7.72 15.64
C ALA A 321 -11.07 7.39 16.98
N GLN A 322 -12.38 7.60 17.10
CA GLN A 322 -13.13 7.25 18.30
C GLN A 322 -13.21 5.73 18.50
N ARG A 323 -13.49 4.97 17.43
CA ARG A 323 -13.51 3.49 17.46
C ARG A 323 -12.14 2.93 17.82
N TYR A 324 -11.09 3.48 17.22
CA TYR A 324 -9.70 3.11 17.49
C TYR A 324 -9.32 3.37 18.95
N SER A 325 -9.71 4.53 19.50
CA SER A 325 -9.52 4.84 20.92
C SER A 325 -10.30 3.89 21.82
N ALA A 326 -11.51 3.48 21.44
CA ALA A 326 -12.30 2.50 22.18
C ALA A 326 -11.63 1.11 22.18
N ALA A 327 -11.07 0.68 21.04
CA ALA A 327 -10.31 -0.56 20.95
C ALA A 327 -9.10 -0.58 21.88
N LYS A 328 -8.32 0.51 21.88
CA LYS A 328 -7.20 0.70 22.82
C LYS A 328 -7.65 0.63 24.28
N ALA A 329 -8.74 1.33 24.62
CA ALA A 329 -9.28 1.31 25.98
C ALA A 329 -9.75 -0.09 26.41
N SER A 330 -10.38 -0.85 25.52
CA SER A 330 -10.82 -2.22 25.82
C SER A 330 -9.64 -3.17 26.07
N VAL A 331 -8.55 -3.06 25.30
CA VAL A 331 -7.33 -3.84 25.56
C VAL A 331 -6.69 -3.44 26.89
N GLN A 332 -6.64 -2.14 27.21
CA GLN A 332 -6.13 -1.67 28.49
C GLN A 332 -6.95 -2.22 29.67
N GLN A 333 -8.28 -2.24 29.57
CA GLN A 333 -9.16 -2.79 30.61
C GLN A 333 -8.94 -4.30 30.86
N LEU A 334 -8.52 -5.04 29.83
CA LEU A 334 -8.14 -6.45 29.98
C LEU A 334 -6.76 -6.61 30.64
N LEU A 335 -5.85 -5.65 30.42
CA LEU A 335 -4.50 -5.65 30.97
C LEU A 335 -4.43 -5.20 32.44
N ASP A 336 -5.16 -4.15 32.81
CA ASP A 336 -5.14 -3.56 34.16
C ASP A 336 -5.25 -4.58 35.32
N PRO A 337 -6.19 -5.55 35.31
CA PRO A 337 -6.31 -6.50 36.42
C PRO A 337 -5.17 -7.53 36.49
N VAL A 338 -4.39 -7.71 35.41
CA VAL A 338 -3.36 -8.76 35.30
C VAL A 338 -1.94 -8.21 35.24
N ALA A 339 -1.76 -6.92 34.96
CA ALA A 339 -0.46 -6.28 34.74
C ALA A 339 0.53 -6.54 35.88
N HIS A 340 0.08 -6.39 37.12
CA HIS A 340 0.93 -6.51 38.32
C HIS A 340 0.80 -7.84 39.06
N LEU A 341 0.03 -8.80 38.54
CA LEU A 341 -0.13 -10.08 39.21
C LEU A 341 1.13 -10.95 39.05
N PRO A 342 1.62 -11.57 40.14
CA PRO A 342 2.60 -12.65 40.05
C PRO A 342 2.09 -13.81 39.18
N SER A 343 2.99 -14.50 38.48
CA SER A 343 2.61 -15.55 37.51
C SER A 343 1.76 -16.67 38.11
N ASP A 344 1.96 -17.01 39.38
CA ASP A 344 1.17 -18.02 40.09
C ASP A 344 -0.26 -17.56 40.41
N GLN A 345 -0.45 -16.27 40.69
CA GLN A 345 -1.77 -15.67 40.89
C GLN A 345 -2.51 -15.46 39.57
N LEU A 346 -1.81 -15.01 38.54
CA LEU A 346 -2.34 -14.88 37.18
C LEU A 346 -2.90 -16.22 36.67
N SER A 347 -2.12 -17.30 36.85
CA SER A 347 -2.53 -18.66 36.49
C SER A 347 -3.83 -19.07 37.21
N LYS A 348 -3.94 -18.82 38.52
CA LYS A 348 -5.14 -19.15 39.31
C LYS A 348 -6.38 -18.38 38.85
N GLN A 349 -6.22 -17.10 38.50
CA GLN A 349 -7.32 -16.26 38.03
C GLN A 349 -7.84 -16.72 36.66
N LEU A 350 -6.95 -17.15 35.76
CA LEU A 350 -7.30 -17.64 34.43
C LEU A 350 -7.88 -19.06 34.43
N VAL A 351 -7.50 -19.92 35.40
CA VAL A 351 -8.09 -21.27 35.60
C VAL A 351 -9.61 -21.24 35.81
N LYS A 352 -10.16 -20.12 36.31
CA LYS A 352 -11.61 -19.96 36.47
C LYS A 352 -12.39 -20.09 35.15
N TYR A 353 -11.74 -19.93 34.00
CA TYR A 353 -12.35 -19.96 32.67
C TYR A 353 -12.17 -21.30 31.92
N ASN A 354 -11.40 -22.27 32.46
CA ASN A 354 -11.28 -23.61 31.85
C ASN A 354 -10.94 -24.69 32.90
N SER A 355 -11.71 -25.80 32.93
CA SER A 355 -11.66 -26.84 33.96
C SER A 355 -10.53 -27.88 33.79
N SER A 356 -9.59 -27.66 32.87
CA SER A 356 -8.41 -28.50 32.68
C SER A 356 -7.14 -27.67 32.88
N GLN A 357 -6.22 -28.20 33.70
CA GLN A 357 -5.02 -27.53 34.23
C GLN A 357 -4.35 -26.60 33.22
N ILE A 358 -4.55 -25.29 33.39
CA ILE A 358 -3.83 -24.26 32.64
C ILE A 358 -2.38 -24.27 33.13
N VAL A 359 -1.46 -24.58 32.23
CA VAL A 359 -0.02 -24.55 32.48
C VAL A 359 0.38 -23.08 32.74
N PRO A 360 1.11 -22.76 33.83
CA PRO A 360 1.49 -21.39 34.18
C PRO A 360 2.19 -20.60 33.07
N GLU A 361 2.89 -21.29 32.15
CA GLU A 361 3.50 -20.69 30.96
C GLU A 361 2.49 -19.98 30.06
N ARG A 362 1.28 -20.53 29.92
CA ARG A 362 0.22 -19.97 29.07
C ARG A 362 -0.40 -18.70 29.67
N ALA A 363 -0.42 -18.60 31.00
CA ALA A 363 -0.89 -17.41 31.71
C ALA A 363 0.07 -16.22 31.54
N GLN A 364 1.38 -16.47 31.59
CA GLN A 364 2.38 -15.44 31.31
C GLN A 364 2.34 -14.97 29.86
N HIS A 365 2.10 -15.89 28.92
CA HIS A 365 1.93 -15.56 27.50
C HIS A 365 0.74 -14.61 27.29
N TYR A 366 -0.40 -14.84 27.94
CA TYR A 366 -1.58 -13.97 27.84
C TYR A 366 -1.28 -12.50 28.22
N ARG A 367 -0.53 -12.25 29.31
CA ARG A 367 -0.15 -10.88 29.69
C ARG A 367 0.73 -10.23 28.62
N VAL A 368 1.72 -10.97 28.10
CA VAL A 368 2.60 -10.48 27.03
C VAL A 368 1.80 -10.17 25.75
N SER A 369 0.80 -10.99 25.42
CA SER A 369 -0.10 -10.77 24.28
C SER A 369 -0.94 -9.49 24.44
N LEU A 370 -1.42 -9.19 25.64
CA LEU A 370 -2.12 -7.93 25.95
C LEU A 370 -1.20 -6.70 25.83
N GLU A 371 0.01 -6.79 26.39
CA GLU A 371 1.02 -5.73 26.28
C GLU A 371 1.41 -5.47 24.82
N SER A 372 1.66 -6.54 24.06
CA SER A 372 1.98 -6.48 22.63
C SER A 372 0.84 -5.87 21.81
N ALA A 373 -0.41 -6.32 22.02
CA ALA A 373 -1.58 -5.76 21.36
C ALA A 373 -1.73 -4.25 21.65
N LEU A 374 -1.51 -3.82 22.90
CA LEU A 374 -1.57 -2.42 23.26
C LEU A 374 -0.45 -1.59 22.59
N VAL A 375 0.76 -2.15 22.47
CA VAL A 375 1.85 -1.49 21.73
C VAL A 375 1.50 -1.30 20.25
N GLN A 376 0.95 -2.33 19.60
CA GLN A 376 0.48 -2.22 18.21
C GLN A 376 -0.54 -1.08 18.06
N LEU A 377 -1.52 -1.00 18.96
CA LEU A 377 -2.52 0.07 18.96
C LEU A 377 -1.93 1.45 19.26
N ASN A 378 -0.93 1.54 20.13
CA ASN A 378 -0.24 2.81 20.38
C ASN A 378 0.51 3.30 19.13
N ASP A 379 1.18 2.40 18.40
CA ASP A 379 1.89 2.73 17.17
C ASP A 379 0.94 3.18 16.04
N GLY A 380 -0.21 2.52 15.90
CA GLY A 380 -1.19 2.82 14.86
C GLY A 380 -2.18 3.92 15.20
N THR A 381 -1.98 4.68 16.28
CA THR A 381 -2.93 5.73 16.69
C THR A 381 -3.09 6.76 15.57
N PRO A 382 -4.31 6.97 15.04
CA PRO A 382 -4.57 7.98 14.03
C PRO A 382 -4.18 9.37 14.54
N GLN A 383 -3.52 10.17 13.69
CA GLN A 383 -3.01 11.50 14.04
C GLN A 383 -4.07 12.59 13.94
#